data_AF-A0A497UU38-F1
#
_entry.id   AF-A0A497UU38-F1
#
_cell.length_a   1.000
_cell.length_b   1.000
_cell.length_c   1.000
_cell.angle_alpha   90.00
_cell.angle_beta   90.00
_cell.angle_gamma   90.00
#
_symmetry.space_group_name_H-M   'P 1'
#
loop_
_entity.id
_entity.type
_entity.pdbx_description
1 polymer ?
#
loop_
_entity_poly.entity_id
_entity_poly.type
_entity_poly.pdbx_seq_one_letter_code
_entity_poly.pdbx_strand_id
1 'polypeptide(L)'
;MKNYTQAPLPFQGQKRKFLKHFKEALKEFSPNATYVDLFGGSGLLSHTVKNFYPNATVIYNDFDNYTVRIENIDKTNVLLADIRAICSKNSNRKDKEKLSEGICHEIIERISHEQGFIDWVTISSSLLFSMNYVTNFDQLKKETFYNRVRLNDYNAEGYLEGVNRTKKDYRDLFADYRNNTDVVFLVDPPYLSTDTTTYNRNDYWKLSDYLNVLKTIEDTSYFYFTSNKSQITELCEWMQQHGYCRSPFDGAKTITVGTQLTYNAAYNDIMIYRNIF
;
A
#
# COMPACT_ATOMS: atom_id res chain seq x y z
N MET A 1 10.97 -6.79 -17.63
CA MET A 1 10.41 -6.78 -16.26
C MET A 1 9.20 -7.70 -16.18
N LYS A 2 9.04 -8.44 -15.08
CA LYS A 2 7.93 -9.39 -14.88
C LYS A 2 6.64 -8.63 -14.55
N ASN A 3 5.50 -9.08 -15.05
CA ASN A 3 4.21 -8.41 -14.79
C ASN A 3 3.65 -8.83 -13.43
N TYR A 4 3.61 -7.90 -12.46
CA TYR A 4 2.98 -8.10 -11.16
C TYR A 4 1.58 -7.49 -11.11
N THR A 5 0.58 -8.28 -10.69
CA THR A 5 -0.80 -7.83 -10.47
C THR A 5 -1.11 -7.52 -9.00
N GLN A 6 -0.15 -7.76 -8.11
CA GLN A 6 -0.17 -7.42 -6.69
C GLN A 6 1.28 -7.34 -6.19
N ALA A 7 1.48 -6.66 -5.07
CA ALA A 7 2.78 -6.57 -4.44
C ALA A 7 3.28 -7.97 -3.99
N PRO A 8 4.59 -8.26 -4.05
CA PRO A 8 5.14 -9.57 -3.68
C PRO A 8 4.85 -9.95 -2.24
N LEU A 9 5.03 -9.01 -1.31
CA LEU A 9 4.78 -9.17 0.12
C LEU A 9 3.47 -8.47 0.54
N PRO A 10 2.80 -8.96 1.61
CA PRO A 10 1.61 -8.33 2.15
C PRO A 10 1.81 -6.84 2.46
N PHE A 11 0.93 -6.01 1.90
CA PHE A 11 0.87 -4.58 2.15
C PHE A 11 -0.59 -4.14 2.14
N GLN A 12 -1.01 -3.45 3.20
CA GLN A 12 -2.38 -2.95 3.31
C GLN A 12 -2.57 -1.74 2.37
N GLY A 13 -3.72 -1.67 1.70
CA GLY A 13 -4.03 -0.53 0.82
C GLY A 13 -3.41 -0.60 -0.59
N GLN A 14 -2.69 -1.67 -0.94
CA GLN A 14 -2.17 -1.83 -2.31
C GLN A 14 -3.28 -1.71 -3.37
N LYS A 15 -3.02 -0.94 -4.43
CA LYS A 15 -4.01 -0.59 -5.47
C LYS A 15 -4.22 -1.67 -6.54
N ARG A 16 -4.11 -2.95 -6.16
CA ARG A 16 -4.24 -4.10 -7.07
C ARG A 16 -5.56 -4.13 -7.85
N LYS A 17 -6.66 -3.66 -7.24
CA LYS A 17 -7.99 -3.60 -7.89
C LYS A 17 -8.08 -2.53 -8.99
N PHE A 18 -7.24 -1.50 -8.93
CA PHE A 18 -7.21 -0.45 -9.93
C PHE A 18 -6.28 -0.73 -11.09
N LEU A 19 -5.38 -1.71 -11.03
CA LEU A 19 -4.32 -1.86 -12.04
C LEU A 19 -4.83 -1.89 -13.48
N LYS A 20 -5.99 -2.50 -13.74
CA LYS A 20 -6.60 -2.47 -15.07
C LYS A 20 -6.99 -1.05 -15.49
N HIS A 21 -7.72 -0.34 -14.63
CA HIS A 21 -8.17 1.04 -14.88
C HIS A 21 -7.00 2.02 -14.94
N PHE A 22 -6.01 1.85 -14.07
CA PHE A 22 -4.79 2.64 -14.03
C PHE A 22 -3.98 2.47 -15.32
N LYS A 23 -3.78 1.24 -15.81
CA LYS A 23 -3.14 0.98 -17.11
C LYS A 23 -3.90 1.58 -18.29
N GLU A 24 -5.23 1.58 -18.24
CA GLU A 24 -6.03 2.24 -19.29
C GLU A 24 -5.84 3.75 -19.28
N ALA A 25 -5.95 4.36 -18.10
CA ALA A 25 -5.78 5.80 -17.94
C ALA A 25 -4.34 6.26 -18.25
N LEU A 26 -3.31 5.44 -17.97
CA LEU A 26 -1.91 5.73 -18.31
C LEU A 26 -1.71 6.02 -19.81
N LYS A 27 -2.54 5.48 -20.70
CA LYS A 27 -2.47 5.73 -22.16
C LYS A 27 -2.72 7.19 -22.53
N GLU A 28 -3.35 7.96 -21.64
CA GLU A 28 -3.59 9.38 -21.83
C GLU A 28 -2.40 10.26 -21.42
N PHE A 29 -1.34 9.66 -20.87
CA PHE A 29 -0.14 10.35 -20.38
C PHE A 29 1.08 9.96 -21.21
N SER A 30 2.08 10.84 -21.25
CA SER A 30 3.30 10.63 -22.04
C SER A 30 4.10 9.42 -21.57
N PRO A 31 4.51 8.50 -22.48
CA PRO A 31 5.33 7.34 -22.14
C PRO A 31 6.76 7.70 -21.69
N ASN A 32 7.17 8.96 -21.86
CA ASN A 32 8.50 9.46 -21.50
C ASN A 32 8.47 10.44 -20.33
N ALA A 33 7.30 10.69 -19.72
CA ALA A 33 7.18 11.56 -18.57
C ALA A 33 7.95 11.03 -17.34
N THR A 34 8.18 11.92 -16.39
CA THR A 34 8.65 11.56 -15.05
C THR A 34 7.45 11.28 -14.15
N TYR A 35 7.28 10.02 -13.74
CA TYR A 35 6.23 9.62 -12.82
C TYR A 35 6.77 9.59 -11.40
N VAL A 36 6.18 10.39 -10.51
CA VAL A 36 6.65 10.55 -9.14
C VAL A 36 5.60 10.01 -8.19
N ASP A 37 5.90 8.87 -7.56
CA ASP A 37 5.04 8.21 -6.58
C ASP A 37 5.32 8.78 -5.19
N LEU A 38 4.48 9.73 -4.77
CA LEU A 38 4.66 10.47 -3.52
C LEU A 38 4.45 9.59 -2.28
N PHE A 39 3.57 8.60 -2.40
CA PHE A 39 3.15 7.68 -1.35
C PHE A 39 3.36 6.24 -1.79
N GLY A 40 4.62 5.91 -2.06
CA GLY A 40 4.97 4.68 -2.77
C GLY A 40 4.44 3.40 -2.14
N GLY A 41 4.37 3.32 -0.81
CA GLY A 41 3.91 2.13 -0.09
C GLY A 41 4.60 0.87 -0.60
N SER A 42 3.82 -0.10 -1.10
CA SER A 42 4.34 -1.33 -1.72
C SER A 42 5.09 -1.17 -3.07
N GLY A 43 5.08 0.01 -3.66
CA GLY A 43 5.65 0.31 -4.97
C GLY A 43 4.87 -0.28 -6.16
N LEU A 44 3.67 -0.82 -5.93
CA LEU A 44 2.90 -1.50 -6.98
C LEU A 44 2.52 -0.59 -8.15
N LEU A 45 2.19 0.68 -7.87
CA LEU A 45 1.91 1.67 -8.90
C LEU A 45 3.18 2.04 -9.66
N SER A 46 4.25 2.38 -8.95
CA SER A 46 5.59 2.63 -9.53
C SER A 46 6.07 1.50 -10.45
N HIS A 47 6.01 0.25 -9.98
CA HIS A 47 6.35 -0.92 -10.79
C HIS A 47 5.45 -1.05 -12.03
N THR A 48 4.15 -0.80 -11.86
CA THR A 48 3.19 -0.85 -12.97
C THR A 48 3.52 0.18 -14.04
N VAL A 49 3.82 1.43 -13.65
CA VAL A 49 4.24 2.48 -14.60
C VAL A 49 5.51 2.05 -15.32
N LYS A 50 6.56 1.65 -14.61
CA LYS A 50 7.83 1.28 -15.24
C LYS A 50 7.70 0.08 -16.17
N ASN A 51 6.78 -0.85 -15.86
CA ASN A 51 6.49 -1.99 -16.73
C ASN A 51 5.73 -1.58 -17.99
N PHE A 52 4.79 -0.63 -17.85
CA PHE A 52 3.96 -0.14 -18.95
C PHE A 52 4.75 0.79 -19.88
N TYR A 53 5.61 1.64 -19.30
CA TYR A 53 6.48 2.59 -19.98
C TYR A 53 7.95 2.37 -19.57
N PRO A 54 8.67 1.46 -20.23
CA PRO A 54 10.07 1.14 -19.90
C PRO A 54 11.01 2.34 -19.97
N ASN A 55 10.71 3.33 -20.82
CA ASN A 55 11.53 4.53 -21.01
C ASN A 55 11.18 5.66 -20.03
N ALA A 56 10.08 5.56 -19.29
CA ALA A 56 9.72 6.55 -18.30
C ALA A 56 10.71 6.59 -17.13
N THR A 57 10.97 7.78 -16.60
CA THR A 57 11.63 7.94 -15.31
C THR A 57 10.59 7.75 -14.23
N VAL A 58 10.76 6.77 -13.36
CA VAL A 58 9.81 6.49 -12.27
C VAL A 58 10.53 6.67 -10.95
N ILE A 59 10.02 7.58 -10.11
CA ILE A 59 10.53 7.86 -8.77
C ILE A 59 9.58 7.21 -7.76
N TYR A 60 10.10 6.29 -6.95
CA TYR A 60 9.35 5.57 -5.93
C TYR A 60 9.77 6.02 -4.53
N ASN A 61 8.86 6.67 -3.81
CA ASN A 61 9.09 7.08 -2.43
C ASN A 61 8.82 5.93 -1.45
N ASP A 62 9.87 5.24 -1.05
CA ASP A 62 9.82 4.12 -0.11
C ASP A 62 9.88 4.61 1.35
N PHE A 63 8.84 5.32 1.77
CA PHE A 63 8.75 5.86 3.13
C PHE A 63 8.63 4.74 4.18
N ASP A 64 7.86 3.68 3.87
CA ASP A 64 7.55 2.54 4.75
C ASP A 64 8.65 1.47 4.84
N ASN A 65 9.79 1.66 4.14
CA ASN A 65 10.86 0.66 4.01
C ASN A 65 10.38 -0.70 3.44
N TYR A 66 9.45 -0.69 2.50
CA TYR A 66 8.98 -1.91 1.86
C TYR A 66 10.12 -2.62 1.11
N THR A 67 11.08 -1.88 0.55
CA THR A 67 12.25 -2.46 -0.13
C THR A 67 13.10 -3.30 0.84
N VAL A 68 13.25 -2.88 2.10
CA VAL A 68 13.98 -3.65 3.12
C VAL A 68 13.30 -5.00 3.37
N ARG A 69 11.95 -5.04 3.32
CA ARG A 69 11.21 -6.31 3.43
C ARG A 69 11.48 -7.21 2.22
N ILE A 70 11.50 -6.65 1.02
CA ILE A 70 11.83 -7.38 -0.22
C ILE A 70 13.25 -7.97 -0.15
N GLU A 71 14.24 -7.17 0.28
CA GLU A 71 15.64 -7.58 0.40
C GLU A 71 15.86 -8.73 1.40
N ASN A 72 14.92 -8.97 2.31
CA ASN A 72 14.97 -10.03 3.33
C ASN A 72 13.90 -11.12 3.11
N ILE A 73 13.40 -11.28 1.88
CA ILE A 73 12.44 -12.34 1.53
C ILE A 73 13.01 -13.73 1.79
N ASP A 74 14.29 -13.95 1.52
CA ASP A 74 15.01 -15.20 1.76
C ASP A 74 14.90 -15.63 3.23
N LYS A 75 15.22 -14.73 4.17
CA LYS A 75 15.10 -14.96 5.61
C LYS A 75 13.65 -15.22 6.01
N THR A 76 12.74 -14.43 5.45
CA THR A 76 11.30 -14.58 5.70
C THR A 76 10.80 -15.96 5.26
N ASN A 77 11.23 -16.45 4.10
CA ASN A 77 10.84 -17.76 3.57
C ASN A 77 11.40 -18.91 4.41
N VAL A 78 12.63 -18.80 4.93
CA VAL A 78 13.21 -19.79 5.86
C VAL A 78 12.34 -19.91 7.11
N LEU A 79 12.02 -18.78 7.76
CA LEU A 79 11.18 -18.78 8.94
C LEU A 79 9.77 -19.33 8.66
N LEU A 80 9.18 -18.99 7.50
CA LEU A 80 7.89 -19.53 7.09
C LEU A 80 7.94 -21.03 6.75
N ALA A 81 9.06 -21.56 6.27
CA ALA A 81 9.23 -23.01 6.08
C ALA A 81 9.14 -23.76 7.41
N ASP A 82 9.80 -23.25 8.44
CA ASP A 82 9.75 -23.84 9.78
C ASP A 82 8.34 -23.71 10.38
N ILE A 83 7.70 -22.55 10.26
CA ILE A 83 6.32 -22.34 10.72
C ILE A 83 5.35 -23.28 9.98
N ARG A 84 5.51 -23.49 8.65
CA ARG A 84 4.71 -24.49 7.90
C ARG A 84 4.88 -25.88 8.48
N ALA A 85 6.12 -26.30 8.76
CA ALA A 85 6.41 -27.61 9.33
C ALA A 85 5.75 -27.79 10.72
N ILE A 86 5.82 -26.76 11.57
CA ILE A 86 5.17 -26.76 12.89
C ILE A 86 3.64 -26.83 12.74
N CYS A 87 3.04 -25.98 11.89
CA CYS A 87 1.61 -25.98 11.64
C CYS A 87 1.11 -27.31 11.04
N SER A 88 1.94 -28.05 10.31
CA SER A 88 1.58 -29.35 9.72
C SER A 88 1.30 -30.45 10.76
N LYS A 89 1.77 -30.26 12.00
CA LYS A 89 1.52 -31.17 13.13
C LYS A 89 0.09 -31.08 13.66
N ASN A 90 -0.68 -30.07 13.26
CA ASN A 90 -2.07 -29.92 13.67
C ASN A 90 -2.93 -31.04 13.05
N SER A 91 -3.62 -31.81 13.89
CA SER A 91 -4.46 -32.94 13.47
C SER A 91 -5.70 -32.50 12.69
N ASN A 92 -6.17 -31.26 12.91
CA ASN A 92 -7.30 -30.68 12.19
C ASN A 92 -6.78 -29.79 11.05
N ARG A 93 -6.62 -30.38 9.86
CA ARG A 93 -6.14 -29.69 8.64
C ARG A 93 -7.19 -28.80 7.98
N LYS A 94 -8.03 -28.08 8.72
CA LYS A 94 -8.89 -27.08 8.06
C LYS A 94 -8.16 -25.75 8.03
N ASP A 95 -8.05 -25.19 6.83
CA ASP A 95 -7.50 -23.86 6.60
C ASP A 95 -8.22 -22.85 7.50
N LYS A 96 -7.44 -21.92 8.10
CA LYS A 96 -7.92 -20.81 8.95
C LYS A 96 -8.52 -21.23 10.29
N GLU A 97 -8.30 -22.47 10.74
CA GLU A 97 -8.60 -22.85 12.12
C GLU A 97 -7.61 -22.25 13.11
N LYS A 98 -8.10 -22.03 14.34
CA LYS A 98 -7.29 -21.61 15.48
C LYS A 98 -6.25 -22.70 15.78
N LEU A 99 -4.99 -22.31 15.98
CA LEU A 99 -3.93 -23.24 16.36
C LEU A 99 -4.06 -23.63 17.84
N SER A 100 -3.66 -24.86 18.19
CA SER A 100 -3.61 -25.32 19.58
C SER A 100 -2.50 -24.61 20.34
N GLU A 101 -2.62 -24.53 21.67
CA GLU A 101 -1.60 -23.88 22.52
C GLU A 101 -0.20 -24.46 22.34
N GLY A 102 -0.07 -25.78 22.20
CA GLY A 102 1.24 -26.43 21.98
C GLY A 102 1.89 -25.99 20.66
N ILE A 103 1.11 -25.86 19.58
CA ILE A 103 1.61 -25.36 18.29
C ILE A 103 1.97 -23.88 18.39
N CYS A 104 1.14 -23.07 19.05
CA CYS A 104 1.44 -21.66 19.28
C CYS A 104 2.76 -21.48 20.05
N HIS A 105 2.99 -22.30 21.08
CA HIS A 105 4.23 -22.27 21.86
C HIS A 105 5.44 -22.60 20.99
N GLU A 106 5.39 -23.66 20.19
CA GLU A 106 6.48 -24.05 19.30
C GLU A 106 6.79 -22.97 18.24
N ILE A 107 5.76 -22.30 17.71
CA ILE A 107 5.95 -21.15 16.80
C ILE A 107 6.64 -19.98 17.50
N ILE A 108 6.19 -19.63 18.71
CA ILE A 108 6.78 -18.54 19.51
C ILE A 108 8.24 -18.86 19.85
N GLU A 109 8.53 -20.07 20.28
CA GLU A 109 9.88 -20.55 20.56
C GLU A 109 10.74 -20.51 19.30
N ARG A 110 10.25 -20.98 18.15
CA ARG A 110 11.02 -20.90 16.90
C ARG A 110 11.37 -19.45 16.54
N ILE A 111 10.42 -18.53 16.65
CA ILE A 111 10.62 -17.11 16.34
C ILE A 111 11.58 -16.44 17.35
N SER A 112 11.60 -16.85 18.62
CA SER A 112 12.49 -16.23 19.63
C SER A 112 13.98 -16.47 19.37
N HIS A 113 14.32 -17.50 18.58
CA HIS A 113 15.69 -17.78 18.17
C HIS A 113 16.18 -16.90 17.02
N GLU A 114 15.30 -16.16 16.35
CA GLU A 114 15.68 -15.25 15.27
C GLU A 114 16.42 -14.02 15.81
N GLN A 115 17.65 -13.81 15.34
CA GLN A 115 18.50 -12.67 15.74
C GLN A 115 18.55 -11.56 14.66
N GLY A 116 17.85 -11.76 13.54
CA GLY A 116 17.92 -10.89 12.38
C GLY A 116 16.64 -10.09 12.13
N PHE A 117 16.50 -9.61 10.89
CA PHE A 117 15.29 -8.96 10.41
C PHE A 117 14.11 -9.95 10.42
N ILE A 118 12.99 -9.53 11.00
CA ILE A 118 11.73 -10.27 10.96
C ILE A 118 10.68 -9.39 10.28
N ASP A 119 10.12 -9.88 9.17
CA ASP A 119 8.98 -9.24 8.53
C ASP A 119 7.70 -9.53 9.32
N TRP A 120 7.46 -8.74 10.36
CA TRP A 120 6.29 -8.91 11.23
C TRP A 120 4.97 -8.82 10.47
N VAL A 121 4.88 -8.06 9.39
CA VAL A 121 3.66 -7.94 8.58
C VAL A 121 3.40 -9.26 7.83
N THR A 122 4.44 -9.86 7.25
CA THR A 122 4.32 -11.15 6.56
C THR A 122 4.06 -12.30 7.53
N ILE A 123 4.75 -12.33 8.68
CA ILE A 123 4.50 -13.31 9.74
C ILE A 123 3.09 -13.18 10.28
N SER A 124 2.63 -11.96 10.55
CA SER A 124 1.25 -11.70 10.97
C SER A 124 0.24 -12.22 9.94
N SER A 125 0.47 -11.99 8.65
CA SER A 125 -0.45 -12.46 7.62
C SER A 125 -0.61 -13.99 7.56
N SER A 126 0.41 -14.71 8.04
CA SER A 126 0.47 -16.18 8.09
C SER A 126 -0.10 -16.79 9.38
N LEU A 127 -0.19 -15.99 10.46
CA LEU A 127 -0.56 -16.47 11.79
C LEU A 127 -1.81 -15.79 12.37
N LEU A 128 -2.14 -14.56 11.96
CA LEU A 128 -3.22 -13.77 12.56
C LEU A 128 -4.42 -13.65 11.62
N PHE A 129 -5.59 -13.33 12.18
CA PHE A 129 -6.76 -13.00 11.35
C PHE A 129 -6.46 -11.83 10.39
N SER A 130 -7.17 -11.81 9.26
CA SER A 130 -7.07 -10.74 8.27
C SER A 130 -7.22 -9.36 8.95
N MET A 131 -6.43 -8.39 8.51
CA MET A 131 -6.38 -7.00 9.03
C MET A 131 -5.65 -6.82 10.37
N ASN A 132 -5.26 -7.89 11.06
CA ASN A 132 -4.41 -7.80 12.24
C ASN A 132 -2.95 -7.97 11.85
N TYR A 133 -2.09 -7.11 12.37
CA TYR A 133 -0.65 -7.31 12.34
C TYR A 133 0.01 -6.73 13.57
N VAL A 134 1.14 -7.32 13.93
CA VAL A 134 2.01 -6.87 15.01
C VAL A 134 3.27 -6.26 14.41
N THR A 135 4.00 -5.49 15.22
CA THR A 135 5.27 -4.86 14.81
C THR A 135 6.47 -5.35 15.62
N ASN A 136 6.25 -6.24 16.58
CA ASN A 136 7.30 -6.83 17.40
C ASN A 136 6.85 -8.15 18.04
N PHE A 137 7.84 -8.86 18.61
CA PHE A 137 7.64 -10.16 19.24
C PHE A 137 6.74 -10.11 20.48
N ASP A 138 6.82 -9.05 21.29
CA ASP A 138 6.00 -8.92 22.51
C ASP A 138 4.52 -8.76 22.21
N GLN A 139 4.18 -8.08 21.12
CA GLN A 139 2.82 -8.04 20.61
C GLN A 139 2.39 -9.40 20.08
N LEU A 140 3.25 -10.08 19.30
CA LEU A 140 2.93 -11.40 18.72
C LEU A 140 2.51 -12.42 19.80
N LYS A 141 3.22 -12.46 20.94
CA LYS A 141 2.94 -13.39 22.05
C LYS A 141 1.55 -13.23 22.67
N LYS A 142 0.88 -12.09 22.47
CA LYS A 142 -0.44 -11.79 23.05
C LYS A 142 -1.59 -12.16 22.10
N GLU A 143 -1.27 -12.48 20.85
CA GLU A 143 -2.25 -12.73 19.81
C GLU A 143 -2.73 -14.18 19.79
N THR A 144 -3.91 -14.39 19.20
CA THR A 144 -4.39 -15.73 18.88
C THR A 144 -3.93 -16.14 17.49
N PHE A 145 -3.30 -17.31 17.35
CA PHE A 145 -2.83 -17.80 16.07
C PHE A 145 -3.85 -18.68 15.34
N TYR A 146 -3.78 -18.62 14.01
CA TYR A 146 -4.60 -19.34 13.05
C TYR A 146 -3.70 -19.94 11.98
N ASN A 147 -4.04 -21.12 11.47
CA ASN A 147 -3.31 -21.71 10.35
C ASN A 147 -3.65 -20.99 9.05
N ARG A 148 -2.88 -19.95 8.73
CA ARG A 148 -3.03 -19.14 7.51
C ARG A 148 -1.75 -19.09 6.70
N VAL A 149 -0.82 -19.99 7.01
CA VAL A 149 0.52 -19.98 6.44
C VAL A 149 0.42 -20.26 4.95
N ARG A 150 1.05 -19.41 4.16
CA ARG A 150 1.16 -19.62 2.72
C ARG A 150 1.98 -20.88 2.45
N LEU A 151 1.49 -21.75 1.57
CA LEU A 151 2.19 -23.01 1.25
C LEU A 151 3.41 -22.83 0.33
N ASN A 152 3.49 -21.73 -0.41
CA ASN A 152 4.58 -21.44 -1.32
C ASN A 152 5.38 -20.23 -0.85
N ASP A 153 6.67 -20.24 -1.17
CA ASP A 153 7.58 -19.14 -0.86
C ASP A 153 7.17 -17.83 -1.55
N TYR A 154 7.58 -16.71 -0.95
CA TYR A 154 7.49 -15.40 -1.56
C TYR A 154 8.64 -15.18 -2.55
N ASN A 155 8.37 -14.47 -3.65
CA ASN A 155 9.36 -14.14 -4.68
C ASN A 155 9.06 -12.75 -5.26
N ALA A 156 10.08 -11.88 -5.29
CA ALA A 156 10.04 -10.51 -5.82
C ALA A 156 10.99 -10.29 -7.02
N GLU A 157 11.41 -11.35 -7.71
CA GLU A 157 12.28 -11.28 -8.89
C GLU A 157 11.78 -10.29 -9.95
N GLY A 158 12.61 -9.30 -10.28
CA GLY A 158 12.29 -8.24 -11.23
C GLY A 158 11.24 -7.25 -10.75
N TYR A 159 10.79 -7.31 -9.49
CA TYR A 159 9.91 -6.30 -8.92
C TYR A 159 10.70 -5.01 -8.66
N LEU A 160 10.09 -3.86 -9.01
CA LEU A 160 10.72 -2.52 -8.97
C LEU A 160 12.02 -2.35 -9.79
N GLU A 161 12.34 -3.27 -10.70
CA GLU A 161 13.50 -3.14 -11.57
C GLU A 161 13.43 -1.86 -12.42
N GLY A 162 14.51 -1.06 -12.40
CA GLY A 162 14.60 0.21 -13.14
C GLY A 162 13.78 1.37 -12.53
N VAL A 163 13.17 1.18 -11.37
CA VAL A 163 12.51 2.25 -10.62
C VAL A 163 13.54 2.95 -9.72
N ASN A 164 13.56 4.29 -9.73
CA ASN A 164 14.45 5.08 -8.89
C ASN A 164 13.88 5.23 -7.49
N ARG A 165 14.48 4.57 -6.51
CA ARG A 165 14.06 4.64 -5.12
C ARG A 165 14.54 5.93 -4.45
N THR A 166 13.65 6.54 -3.67
CA THR A 166 13.96 7.62 -2.74
C THR A 166 13.25 7.38 -1.41
N LYS A 167 13.62 8.16 -0.39
CA LYS A 167 12.93 8.18 0.90
C LYS A 167 12.91 9.61 1.43
N LYS A 168 11.81 10.31 1.19
CA LYS A 168 11.61 11.72 1.57
C LYS A 168 10.19 11.94 2.10
N ASP A 169 10.00 13.03 2.84
CA ASP A 169 8.66 13.56 3.04
C ASP A 169 8.04 13.89 1.68
N TYR A 170 6.75 13.63 1.51
CA TYR A 170 6.08 13.81 0.22
C TYR A 170 6.11 15.27 -0.25
N ARG A 171 6.18 16.24 0.67
CA ARG A 171 6.24 17.67 0.35
C ARG A 171 7.59 18.03 -0.26
N ASP A 172 8.67 17.51 0.32
CA ASP A 172 10.02 17.71 -0.20
C ASP A 172 10.17 17.05 -1.57
N LEU A 173 9.65 15.82 -1.70
CA LEU A 173 9.66 15.13 -2.98
C LEU A 173 8.80 15.84 -4.03
N PHE A 174 7.63 16.36 -3.66
CA PHE A 174 6.82 17.17 -4.57
C PHE A 174 7.57 18.44 -5.00
N ALA A 175 8.21 19.13 -4.06
CA ALA A 175 8.98 20.35 -4.34
C ALA A 175 10.13 20.13 -5.33
N ASP A 176 10.79 18.96 -5.28
CA ASP A 176 11.86 18.58 -6.21
C ASP A 176 11.40 18.51 -7.68
N TYR A 177 10.12 18.17 -7.92
CA TYR A 177 9.62 17.85 -9.28
C TYR A 177 8.50 18.75 -9.79
N ARG A 178 7.84 19.55 -8.93
CA ARG A 178 6.64 20.34 -9.30
C ARG A 178 6.84 21.34 -10.44
N ASN A 179 8.08 21.75 -10.71
CA ASN A 179 8.41 22.72 -11.76
C ASN A 179 8.83 22.04 -13.08
N ASN A 180 8.80 20.71 -13.16
CA ASN A 180 9.16 19.98 -14.37
C ASN A 180 7.99 19.98 -15.36
N THR A 181 8.28 20.15 -16.64
CA THR A 181 7.26 20.27 -17.69
C THR A 181 6.54 18.98 -18.05
N ASP A 182 7.11 17.81 -17.73
CA ASP A 182 6.54 16.49 -18.05
C ASP A 182 6.50 15.59 -16.81
N VAL A 183 5.89 16.07 -15.72
CA VAL A 183 5.77 15.33 -14.45
C VAL A 183 4.33 14.85 -14.22
N VAL A 184 4.20 13.60 -13.77
CA VAL A 184 2.93 13.01 -13.35
C VAL A 184 3.06 12.52 -11.92
N PHE A 185 2.24 13.02 -11.01
CA PHE A 185 2.26 12.60 -9.60
C PHE A 185 1.30 11.43 -9.35
N LEU A 186 1.80 10.37 -8.71
CA LEU A 186 0.96 9.30 -8.15
C LEU A 186 0.76 9.60 -6.67
N VAL A 187 -0.49 9.80 -6.28
CA VAL A 187 -0.86 10.35 -4.98
C VAL A 187 -1.84 9.40 -4.31
N ASP A 188 -1.32 8.56 -3.43
CA ASP A 188 -2.07 7.54 -2.68
C ASP A 188 -1.88 7.71 -1.16
N PRO A 189 -2.39 8.82 -0.57
CA PRO A 189 -2.17 9.11 0.83
C PRO A 189 -2.88 8.08 1.72
N PRO A 190 -2.44 7.89 2.97
CA PRO A 190 -3.21 7.17 3.99
C PRO A 190 -4.65 7.70 4.07
N TYR A 191 -5.66 6.89 4.38
CA TYR A 191 -7.06 7.35 4.46
C TYR A 191 -7.43 7.95 5.82
N LEU A 192 -8.36 8.91 5.82
CA LEU A 192 -8.78 9.64 7.02
C LEU A 192 -9.30 8.62 8.04
N SER A 193 -8.63 8.54 9.20
CA SER A 193 -9.05 7.61 10.25
C SER A 193 -10.43 8.04 10.75
N THR A 194 -11.41 7.14 10.67
CA THR A 194 -12.71 7.31 11.33
C THR A 194 -12.67 6.91 12.81
N ASP A 195 -11.52 6.39 13.28
CA ASP A 195 -11.34 5.94 14.66
C ASP A 195 -10.63 7.03 15.48
N THR A 196 -11.43 7.76 16.24
CA THR A 196 -11.05 8.83 17.15
C THR A 196 -10.46 8.31 18.47
N THR A 197 -10.47 6.99 18.73
CA THR A 197 -9.88 6.44 19.97
C THR A 197 -8.34 6.47 19.99
N THR A 198 -7.71 6.87 18.87
CA THR A 198 -6.25 6.86 18.65
C THR A 198 -5.62 8.23 18.43
N TYR A 199 -6.23 9.32 18.93
CA TYR A 199 -5.69 10.69 18.81
C TYR A 199 -4.24 10.89 19.32
N ASN A 200 -3.69 9.95 20.10
CA ASN A 200 -2.34 10.03 20.68
C ASN A 200 -1.24 9.32 19.86
N ARG A 201 -1.49 8.92 18.61
CA ARG A 201 -0.43 8.37 17.74
C ARG A 201 0.14 9.45 16.82
N ASN A 202 1.48 9.51 16.74
CA ASN A 202 2.21 10.40 15.83
C ASN A 202 1.92 10.15 14.33
N ASP A 203 1.26 9.05 14.00
CA ASP A 203 0.92 8.62 12.63
C ASP A 203 -0.54 8.94 12.25
N TYR A 204 -1.23 9.78 13.05
CA TYR A 204 -2.63 10.15 12.79
C TYR A 204 -2.73 11.28 11.75
N TRP A 205 -3.34 10.98 10.59
CA TRP A 205 -3.61 11.96 9.54
C TRP A 205 -4.85 12.80 9.86
N LYS A 206 -4.66 14.11 10.00
CA LYS A 206 -5.73 15.11 10.24
C LYS A 206 -6.24 15.65 8.91
N LEU A 207 -7.39 16.30 8.92
CA LEU A 207 -7.95 16.97 7.74
C LEU A 207 -6.94 17.95 7.11
N SER A 208 -6.17 18.68 7.92
CA SER A 208 -5.11 19.57 7.44
C SER A 208 -4.06 18.85 6.59
N ASP A 209 -3.71 17.61 6.94
CA ASP A 209 -2.73 16.82 6.20
C ASP A 209 -3.28 16.45 4.81
N TYR A 210 -4.57 16.12 4.71
CA TYR A 210 -5.24 15.90 3.42
C TYR A 210 -5.29 17.17 2.58
N LEU A 211 -5.64 18.31 3.18
CA LEU A 211 -5.66 19.58 2.46
C LEU A 211 -4.26 19.95 1.93
N ASN A 212 -3.20 19.62 2.67
CA ASN A 212 -1.83 19.76 2.18
C ASN A 212 -1.51 18.82 1.01
N VAL A 213 -2.02 17.58 1.01
CA VAL A 213 -1.88 16.67 -0.14
C VAL A 213 -2.61 17.21 -1.37
N LEU A 214 -3.79 17.84 -1.22
CA LEU A 214 -4.49 18.44 -2.36
C LEU A 214 -3.67 19.53 -3.06
N LYS A 215 -2.72 20.18 -2.36
CA LYS A 215 -1.78 21.13 -2.98
C LYS A 215 -0.76 20.48 -3.92
N THR A 216 -0.61 19.16 -3.88
CA THR A 216 0.28 18.41 -4.79
C THR A 216 -0.37 18.09 -6.14
N ILE A 217 -1.68 18.28 -6.26
CA ILE A 217 -2.46 17.97 -7.47
C ILE A 217 -3.06 19.22 -8.13
N GLU A 218 -2.93 20.39 -7.49
CA GLU A 218 -3.40 21.66 -8.02
C GLU A 218 -2.53 22.06 -9.23
N ASP A 219 -3.16 22.19 -10.40
CA ASP A 219 -2.52 22.52 -11.68
C ASP A 219 -1.34 21.59 -12.05
N THR A 220 -1.44 20.30 -11.70
CA THR A 220 -0.49 19.25 -12.13
C THR A 220 -1.18 18.13 -12.89
N SER A 221 -0.40 17.30 -13.58
CA SER A 221 -0.84 15.99 -14.06
C SER A 221 -0.72 14.98 -12.93
N TYR A 222 -1.80 14.23 -12.66
CA TYR A 222 -1.82 13.32 -11.51
C TYR A 222 -2.73 12.11 -11.67
N PHE A 223 -2.46 11.13 -10.81
CA PHE A 223 -3.36 10.08 -10.38
C PHE A 223 -3.53 10.18 -8.86
N TYR A 224 -4.76 10.40 -8.40
CA TYR A 224 -5.12 10.54 -7.00
C TYR A 224 -6.03 9.39 -6.58
N PHE A 225 -5.65 8.69 -5.51
CA PHE A 225 -6.43 7.58 -4.98
C PHE A 225 -7.08 7.97 -3.66
N THR A 226 -8.36 7.68 -3.53
CA THR A 226 -9.14 7.97 -2.33
C THR A 226 -10.27 6.96 -2.14
N SER A 227 -11.12 7.17 -1.16
CA SER A 227 -12.37 6.44 -1.01
C SER A 227 -13.50 7.38 -0.59
N ASN A 228 -14.74 6.92 -0.75
CA ASN A 228 -15.92 7.63 -0.27
C ASN A 228 -15.96 7.80 1.26
N LYS A 229 -15.09 7.12 2.02
CA LYS A 229 -14.94 7.33 3.47
C LYS A 229 -14.14 8.58 3.84
N SER A 230 -13.32 9.08 2.93
CA SER A 230 -12.46 10.25 3.20
C SER A 230 -13.22 11.57 3.26
N GLN A 231 -14.43 11.64 2.69
CA GLN A 231 -15.23 12.87 2.50
C GLN A 231 -14.48 14.00 1.74
N ILE A 232 -13.30 13.75 1.19
CA ILE A 232 -12.47 14.81 0.60
C ILE A 232 -13.04 15.33 -0.72
N THR A 233 -13.64 14.45 -1.51
CA THR A 233 -14.29 14.82 -2.78
C THR A 233 -15.53 15.65 -2.52
N GLU A 234 -16.36 15.26 -1.56
CA GLU A 234 -17.54 15.99 -1.11
C GLU A 234 -17.17 17.38 -0.57
N LEU A 235 -16.12 17.47 0.25
CA LEU A 235 -15.60 18.75 0.74
C LEU A 235 -15.16 19.67 -0.41
N CYS A 236 -14.40 19.16 -1.38
CA CYS A 236 -13.93 19.95 -2.52
C CYS A 236 -15.10 20.44 -3.40
N GLU A 237 -16.11 19.60 -3.63
CA GLU A 237 -17.33 19.96 -4.36
C GLU A 237 -18.11 21.05 -3.62
N TRP A 238 -18.31 20.90 -2.30
CA TRP A 238 -19.00 21.89 -1.48
C TRP A 238 -18.28 23.25 -1.50
N MET A 239 -16.95 23.26 -1.34
CA MET A 239 -16.15 24.48 -1.37
C MET A 239 -16.24 25.21 -2.72
N GLN A 240 -16.25 24.46 -3.83
CA GLN A 240 -16.43 25.02 -5.17
C GLN A 240 -17.84 25.60 -5.38
N GLN A 241 -18.89 24.88 -4.98
CA GLN A 241 -20.27 25.33 -5.13
C GLN A 241 -20.56 26.63 -4.36
N HIS A 242 -19.87 26.86 -3.24
CA HIS A 242 -20.03 28.05 -2.41
C HIS A 242 -19.00 29.16 -2.71
N GLY A 243 -18.20 29.01 -3.77
CA GLY A 243 -17.28 30.04 -4.24
C GLY A 243 -16.04 30.27 -3.38
N TYR A 244 -15.69 29.32 -2.49
CA TYR A 244 -14.48 29.44 -1.65
C TYR A 244 -13.20 29.21 -2.45
N CYS A 245 -13.16 28.17 -3.29
CA CYS A 245 -12.04 27.87 -4.18
C CYS A 245 -12.48 26.94 -5.31
N ARG A 246 -11.69 26.86 -6.38
CA ARG A 246 -11.87 25.81 -7.41
C ARG A 246 -11.50 24.45 -6.82
N SER A 247 -12.23 23.40 -7.17
CA SER A 247 -11.86 22.03 -6.80
C SER A 247 -10.56 21.63 -7.49
N PRO A 248 -9.59 21.04 -6.77
CA PRO A 248 -8.40 20.42 -7.39
C PRO A 248 -8.75 19.28 -8.37
N PHE A 249 -9.96 18.74 -8.27
CA PHE A 249 -10.50 17.71 -9.15
C PHE A 249 -11.30 18.26 -10.34
N ASP A 250 -11.40 19.58 -10.49
CA ASP A 250 -12.12 20.18 -11.61
C ASP A 250 -11.49 19.78 -12.95
N GLY A 251 -12.32 19.29 -13.87
CA GLY A 251 -11.89 18.73 -15.17
C GLY A 251 -11.20 17.36 -15.10
N ALA A 252 -11.14 16.71 -13.94
CA ALA A 252 -10.57 15.37 -13.80
C ALA A 252 -11.57 14.27 -14.20
N LYS A 253 -11.04 13.10 -14.55
CA LYS A 253 -11.82 11.88 -14.78
C LYS A 253 -11.81 11.03 -13.51
N THR A 254 -12.96 10.47 -13.16
CA THR A 254 -13.16 9.67 -11.94
C THR A 254 -13.56 8.24 -12.26
N ILE A 255 -12.90 7.27 -11.63
CA ILE A 255 -13.20 5.84 -11.71
C ILE A 255 -13.49 5.32 -10.31
N THR A 256 -14.66 4.72 -10.13
CA THR A 256 -15.12 4.16 -8.85
C THR A 256 -15.17 2.64 -8.91
N VAL A 257 -14.57 1.98 -7.93
CA VAL A 257 -14.60 0.51 -7.79
C VAL A 257 -15.19 0.14 -6.43
N GLY A 258 -16.28 -0.62 -6.44
CA GLY A 258 -16.91 -1.13 -5.22
C GLY A 258 -16.05 -2.18 -4.52
N THR A 259 -15.78 -2.00 -3.23
CA THR A 259 -15.11 -2.96 -2.37
C THR A 259 -16.04 -3.38 -1.22
N GLN A 260 -16.44 -4.66 -1.19
CA GLN A 260 -16.99 -5.28 0.02
C GLN A 260 -15.84 -5.69 0.95
N LEU A 261 -15.81 -5.17 2.18
CA LEU A 261 -14.86 -5.55 3.23
C LEU A 261 -15.39 -6.72 4.08
N THR A 262 -16.69 -6.69 4.38
CA THR A 262 -17.45 -7.70 5.13
C THR A 262 -18.89 -7.73 4.65
N TYR A 263 -19.72 -8.67 5.14
CA TYR A 263 -21.15 -8.75 4.83
C TYR A 263 -21.92 -7.43 5.10
N ASN A 264 -21.43 -6.60 6.03
CA ASN A 264 -22.10 -5.37 6.50
C ASN A 264 -21.36 -4.07 6.14
N ALA A 265 -20.18 -4.11 5.51
CA ALA A 265 -19.40 -2.92 5.21
C ALA A 265 -18.93 -2.91 3.75
N ALA A 266 -19.58 -2.07 2.95
CA ALA A 266 -19.15 -1.73 1.60
C ALA A 266 -18.56 -0.30 1.60
N TYR A 267 -17.49 -0.11 0.84
CA TYR A 267 -16.98 1.22 0.55
C TYR A 267 -16.49 1.26 -0.90
N ASN A 268 -16.47 2.46 -1.46
CA ASN A 268 -16.04 2.67 -2.83
C ASN A 268 -14.62 3.22 -2.79
N ASP A 269 -13.69 2.46 -3.35
CA ASP A 269 -12.38 3.00 -3.69
C ASP A 269 -12.55 3.86 -4.96
N ILE A 270 -11.83 4.98 -5.03
CA ILE A 270 -11.93 5.97 -6.10
C ILE A 270 -10.52 6.29 -6.62
N MET A 271 -10.37 6.31 -7.95
CA MET A 271 -9.20 6.84 -8.64
C MET A 271 -9.63 8.05 -9.46
N ILE A 272 -9.00 9.20 -9.23
CA ILE A 272 -9.23 10.45 -9.94
C ILE A 272 -7.95 10.79 -10.69
N TYR A 273 -8.03 11.16 -11.96
CA TYR A 273 -6.84 11.52 -12.72
C TYR A 273 -7.11 12.67 -13.67
N ARG A 274 -6.08 13.46 -13.91
CA ARG A 274 -6.09 14.57 -14.85
C ARG A 274 -4.73 14.64 -15.52
N ASN A 275 -4.74 14.74 -16.84
CA ASN A 275 -3.57 15.12 -17.61
C ASN A 275 -3.76 16.57 -18.06
N ILE A 276 -2.77 17.43 -17.82
CA ILE A 276 -2.77 18.84 -18.24
C ILE A 276 -1.83 19.11 -19.42
N PHE A 277 -1.12 18.08 -19.90
CA PHE A 277 -0.25 18.12 -21.08
C PHE A 277 -0.99 17.63 -22.33
#